data_AF-A0A7X5UD80-F1
#
_entry.id   AF-A0A7X5UD80-F1
#
_cell.length_a   1.000
_cell.length_b   1.000
_cell.length_c   1.000
_cell.angle_alpha   90.00
_cell.angle_beta   90.00
_cell.angle_gamma   90.00
#
_symmetry.space_group_name_H-M   'P 1'
#
loop_
_entity.id
_entity.type
_entity.pdbx_description
1 polymer ?
#
loop_
_entity_poly.entity_id
_entity_poly.type
_entity_poly.pdbx_seq_one_letter_code
_entity_poly.pdbx_strand_id
1 'polypeptide(L)'
;MKDINEHWILEDDDASTERLLNEATEWLAYAQGTARLLAEVAHEEADDADHRDLSLAIGGVAALVAVGHYCVQRAHTQVLFEAPSRYDTSEVSHGH
;
A
#
# COMPACT_ATOMS: atom_id res chain seq x y z
N MET A 1 -8.68 14.64 -14.60
CA MET A 1 -7.75 15.08 -13.55
C MET A 1 -8.34 14.55 -12.27
N LYS A 2 -7.79 13.46 -11.69
CA LYS A 2 -8.30 12.91 -10.42
C LYS A 2 -8.22 14.02 -9.39
N ASP A 3 -9.29 14.21 -8.61
CA ASP A 3 -9.27 15.10 -7.47
C ASP A 3 -8.10 14.71 -6.57
N ILE A 4 -7.09 15.57 -6.57
CA ILE A 4 -5.97 15.57 -5.64
C ILE A 4 -6.50 16.21 -4.35
N ASN A 5 -7.67 15.78 -3.88
CA ASN A 5 -8.13 16.16 -2.57
C ASN A 5 -7.29 15.30 -1.63
N GLU A 6 -6.20 15.91 -1.14
CA GLU A 6 -5.01 15.32 -0.51
C GLU A 6 -5.31 14.68 0.85
N HIS A 7 -6.31 13.81 0.90
CA HIS A 7 -6.43 12.87 1.99
C HIS A 7 -5.51 11.72 1.67
N TRP A 8 -4.31 11.78 2.22
CA TRP A 8 -3.31 10.73 2.07
C TRP A 8 -3.97 9.38 2.41
N ILE A 9 -3.64 8.31 1.70
CA ILE A 9 -4.26 6.98 1.95
C ILE A 9 -4.09 6.51 3.41
N LEU A 10 -3.09 7.07 4.10
CA LEU A 10 -2.85 6.85 5.54
C LEU A 10 -3.92 7.50 6.43
N GLU A 11 -4.55 8.56 5.97
CA GLU A 11 -5.56 9.35 6.69
C GLU A 11 -6.98 8.99 6.23
N ASP A 12 -7.13 8.41 5.02
CA ASP A 12 -8.42 7.99 4.45
C ASP A 12 -8.93 6.68 5.06
N ASP A 13 -9.61 6.79 6.19
CA ASP A 13 -10.24 5.67 6.92
C ASP A 13 -11.30 4.94 6.07
N ASP A 14 -11.99 5.66 5.18
CA ASP A 14 -13.07 5.15 4.32
C ASP A 14 -12.58 4.62 2.96
N ALA A 15 -11.26 4.54 2.76
CA ALA A 15 -10.68 4.01 1.53
C ALA A 15 -11.16 2.57 1.25
N SER A 16 -11.69 2.33 0.05
CA SER A 16 -12.16 1.01 -0.37
C SER A 16 -11.00 0.01 -0.51
N THR A 17 -11.33 -1.29 -0.43
CA THR A 17 -10.35 -2.39 -0.60
C THR A 17 -9.61 -2.27 -1.93
N GLU A 18 -10.31 -1.98 -3.03
CA GLU A 18 -9.69 -1.80 -4.36
C GLU A 18 -8.69 -0.63 -4.35
N ARG A 19 -9.07 0.51 -3.77
CA ARG A 19 -8.20 1.68 -3.68
C ARG A 19 -6.96 1.37 -2.84
N LEU A 20 -7.11 0.70 -1.70
CA LEU A 20 -6.00 0.29 -0.84
C LEU A 20 -5.03 -0.65 -1.56
N LEU A 21 -5.54 -1.62 -2.33
CA LEU A 21 -4.70 -2.55 -3.10
C LEU A 21 -3.99 -1.86 -4.28
N ASN A 22 -4.63 -0.89 -4.92
CA ASN A 22 -4.00 -0.06 -5.95
C ASN A 22 -2.84 0.76 -5.35
N GLU A 23 -3.09 1.46 -4.24
CA GLU A 23 -2.06 2.22 -3.51
C GLU A 23 -0.90 1.33 -3.07
N ALA A 24 -1.20 0.16 -2.48
CA ALA A 24 -0.17 -0.82 -2.13
C ALA A 24 0.72 -1.18 -3.31
N THR A 25 0.11 -1.43 -4.47
CA THR A 25 0.82 -1.79 -5.70
C THR A 25 1.73 -0.65 -6.16
N GLU A 26 1.25 0.58 -6.13
CA GLU A 26 2.03 1.76 -6.51
C GLU A 26 3.23 2.00 -5.57
N TRP A 27 3.01 1.96 -4.25
CA TRP A 27 4.08 2.13 -3.26
C TRP A 27 5.15 1.04 -3.35
N LEU A 28 4.74 -0.23 -3.53
CA LEU A 28 5.67 -1.35 -3.65
C LEU A 28 6.45 -1.32 -4.98
N ALA A 29 5.80 -0.94 -6.08
CA ALA A 29 6.46 -0.78 -7.36
C ALA A 29 7.50 0.36 -7.31
N TYR A 30 7.16 1.48 -6.66
CA TYR A 30 8.09 2.58 -6.47
C TYR A 30 9.26 2.19 -5.57
N ALA A 31 9.00 1.49 -4.45
CA ALA A 31 10.05 0.97 -3.58
C ALA A 31 11.02 0.04 -4.34
N GLN A 32 10.49 -0.87 -5.15
CA GLN A 32 11.30 -1.78 -5.97
C GLN A 32 12.14 -1.02 -7.01
N GLY A 33 11.55 -0.04 -7.71
CA GLY A 33 12.25 0.79 -8.68
C GLY A 33 13.40 1.57 -8.04
N THR A 34 13.12 2.23 -6.91
CA THR A 34 14.11 2.99 -6.14
C THR A 34 15.22 2.09 -5.61
N ALA A 35 14.90 0.91 -5.07
CA ALA A 35 15.90 -0.05 -4.61
C ALA A 35 16.85 -0.50 -5.74
N ARG A 36 16.32 -0.68 -6.95
CA ARG A 36 17.12 -1.03 -8.12
C ARG A 36 18.08 0.08 -8.51
N LEU A 37 17.62 1.33 -8.54
CA LEU A 37 18.47 2.50 -8.82
C LEU A 37 19.57 2.65 -7.76
N LEU A 38 19.25 2.46 -6.48
CA LEU A 38 20.25 2.51 -5.41
C LEU A 38 21.29 1.39 -5.53
N ALA A 39 20.90 0.20 -5.98
CA ALA A 39 21.84 -0.89 -6.22
C ALA A 39 22.82 -0.60 -7.37
N GLU A 40 22.39 0.19 -8.36
CA GLU A 40 23.25 0.68 -9.45
C GLU A 40 24.27 1.70 -8.92
N VAL A 41 23.85 2.63 -8.07
CA VAL A 41 24.72 3.65 -7.46
C VAL A 41 25.71 3.02 -6.45
N ALA A 42 25.29 2.02 -5.69
CA ALA A 42 26.14 1.37 -4.69
C ALA A 42 27.32 0.58 -5.28
N HIS A 43 27.34 0.32 -6.60
CA HIS A 43 28.44 -0.35 -7.29
C HIS A 43 29.61 0.59 -7.61
N GLU A 44 29.42 1.91 -7.53
CA GLU A 44 30.48 2.89 -7.75
C GLU A 44 31.28 3.07 -6.44
N GLU A 45 32.62 3.16 -6.51
CA GLU A 45 33.49 3.39 -5.35
C GLU A 45 33.09 4.70 -4.66
N ALA A 46 32.42 4.57 -3.51
CA ALA A 46 31.80 5.68 -2.77
C ALA A 46 32.69 6.12 -1.59
N ASP A 47 32.72 7.43 -1.32
CA ASP A 47 33.35 7.98 -0.12
C ASP A 47 32.44 7.76 1.13
N ASP A 48 32.95 7.98 2.33
CA ASP A 48 32.18 7.80 3.59
C ASP A 48 30.89 8.65 3.63
N ALA A 49 30.89 9.82 2.98
CA ALA A 49 29.71 10.66 2.82
C ALA A 49 28.64 10.01 1.93
N ASP A 50 29.05 9.36 0.83
CA ASP A 50 28.15 8.65 -0.09
C ASP A 50 27.50 7.43 0.59
N HIS A 51 28.23 6.76 1.49
CA HIS A 51 27.68 5.67 2.29
C HIS A 51 26.57 6.11 3.24
N ARG A 52 26.66 7.32 3.83
CA ARG A 52 25.61 7.85 4.71
C ARG A 52 24.35 8.21 3.93
N ASP A 53 24.50 8.83 2.77
CA ASP A 53 23.37 9.20 1.91
C ASP A 53 22.70 7.97 1.30
N LEU A 54 23.50 6.96 0.91
CA LEU A 54 22.99 5.66 0.49
C LEU A 54 22.22 4.96 1.62
N SER A 55 22.75 4.98 2.85
CA SER A 55 22.07 4.40 4.01
C SER A 55 20.73 5.10 4.29
N LEU A 56 20.68 6.43 4.18
CA LEU A 56 19.45 7.19 4.30
C LEU A 56 18.45 6.82 3.20
N ALA A 57 18.90 6.69 1.96
CA ALA A 57 18.05 6.33 0.83
C ALA A 57 17.47 4.91 0.96
N ILE A 58 18.24 3.94 1.48
CA ILE A 58 17.76 2.61 1.83
C ILE A 58 16.69 2.68 2.93
N GLY A 59 16.87 3.54 3.94
CA GLY A 59 15.84 3.83 4.93
C GLY A 59 14.55 4.37 4.30
N GLY A 60 14.67 5.23 3.28
CA GLY A 60 13.55 5.68 2.46
C GLY A 60 12.82 4.53 1.77
N VAL A 61 13.54 3.59 1.15
CA VAL A 61 12.93 2.38 0.56
C VAL A 61 12.13 1.58 1.59
N ALA A 62 12.68 1.38 2.79
CA ALA A 62 11.98 0.68 3.86
C ALA A 62 10.66 1.39 4.25
N ALA A 63 10.65 2.72 4.28
CA ALA A 63 9.44 3.50 4.56
C ALA A 63 8.36 3.31 3.47
N LEU A 64 8.75 3.31 2.19
CA LEU A 64 7.83 3.06 1.07
C LEU A 64 7.19 1.67 1.17
N VAL A 65 8.00 0.64 1.47
CA VAL A 65 7.51 -0.72 1.68
C VAL A 65 6.53 -0.78 2.85
N ALA A 66 6.81 -0.07 3.95
CA ALA A 66 5.95 -0.04 5.12
C ALA A 66 4.55 0.54 4.79
N VAL A 67 4.50 1.62 4.00
CA VAL A 67 3.22 2.20 3.54
C VAL A 67 2.45 1.21 2.66
N GLY A 68 3.12 0.56 1.71
CA GLY A 68 2.51 -0.47 0.87
C GLY A 68 1.94 -1.64 1.68
N HIS A 69 2.71 -2.15 2.64
CA HIS A 69 2.25 -3.19 3.57
C HIS A 69 1.04 -2.74 4.40
N TYR A 70 1.05 -1.52 4.93
CA TYR A 70 -0.09 -0.99 5.68
C TYR A 70 -1.37 -0.99 4.86
N CYS A 71 -1.30 -0.57 3.59
CA CYS A 71 -2.45 -0.59 2.68
C CYS A 71 -2.99 -2.02 2.46
N VAL A 72 -2.09 -3.00 2.26
CA VAL A 72 -2.46 -4.42 2.13
C VAL A 72 -3.14 -4.96 3.40
N GLN A 73 -2.60 -4.63 4.57
CA GLN A 73 -3.19 -5.08 5.85
C GLN A 73 -4.60 -4.52 6.05
N ARG A 74 -4.82 -3.24 5.73
CA ARG A 74 -6.16 -2.63 5.77
C ARG A 74 -7.13 -3.31 4.80
N ALA A 75 -6.70 -3.55 3.56
CA ALA A 75 -7.52 -4.23 2.56
C ALA A 75 -7.89 -5.66 3.00
N HIS A 76 -6.94 -6.42 3.55
CA HIS A 76 -7.22 -7.76 4.08
C HIS A 76 -8.20 -7.72 5.25
N THR A 77 -8.06 -6.74 6.14
CA THR A 77 -8.97 -6.54 7.28
C THR A 77 -10.39 -6.30 6.79
N GLN A 78 -10.58 -5.41 5.80
CA GLN A 78 -11.89 -5.17 5.19
C GLN A 78 -12.49 -6.45 4.60
N VAL A 79 -11.74 -7.19 3.76
CA VAL A 79 -12.23 -8.45 3.16
C VAL A 79 -12.60 -9.50 4.22
N LEU A 80 -11.82 -9.60 5.31
CA LEU A 80 -12.06 -10.57 6.37
C LEU A 80 -13.31 -10.24 7.19
N PHE A 81 -13.58 -8.96 7.45
CA PHE A 81 -14.65 -8.50 8.35
C PHE A 81 -15.91 -7.98 7.62
N GLU A 82 -15.83 -7.60 6.34
CA GLU A 82 -16.98 -7.28 5.47
C GLU A 82 -17.58 -8.51 4.76
N ALA A 83 -17.09 -9.72 5.08
CA ALA A 83 -17.72 -10.95 4.60
C ALA A 83 -19.22 -10.92 4.95
N PRO A 84 -20.13 -11.09 3.98
CA PRO A 84 -21.53 -10.82 4.19
C PRO A 84 -22.09 -11.72 5.29
N SER A 85 -22.85 -11.13 6.21
CA SER A 85 -23.95 -11.80 6.89
C SER A 85 -24.87 -12.41 5.84
N ARG A 86 -24.51 -13.59 5.33
CA ARG A 86 -25.25 -14.35 4.31
C ARG A 86 -26.41 -15.15 4.92
N TYR A 87 -27.14 -14.50 5.81
CA TYR A 87 -28.47 -14.92 6.25
C TYR A 87 -29.41 -13.73 6.17
N ASP A 88 -29.79 -13.36 4.94
CA ASP A 88 -31.14 -12.85 4.72
C ASP A 88 -31.99 -14.02 4.24
N THR A 89 -32.40 -14.86 5.20
CA THR A 89 -33.48 -15.83 5.03
C THR A 89 -34.77 -15.16 5.50
N SER A 90 -35.26 -14.21 4.71
CA SER A 90 -36.63 -13.67 4.78
C SER A 90 -36.95 -13.15 3.37
N GLU A 91 -37.90 -13.64 2.60
CA GLU A 91 -39.10 -14.42 2.86
C GLU A 91 -39.37 -15.33 1.66
N VAL A 92 -39.37 -16.65 1.88
CA VAL A 92 -40.13 -17.56 1.02
C VAL A 92 -41.53 -17.63 1.62
N SER A 93 -42.43 -16.78 1.14
CA SER A 93 -43.86 -17.00 1.31
C SER A 93 -44.59 -16.25 0.22
N HIS A 94 -45.12 -16.96 -0.76
CA HIS A 94 -46.45 -16.73 -1.33
C HIS A 94 -46.97 -18.11 -1.71
N GLY A 95 -47.59 -18.76 -0.73
CA GLY A 95 -48.35 -19.98 -0.91
C GLY A 95 -49.78 -19.69 -1.38
N HIS A 96 -50.25 -20.59 -2.25
CA HIS A 96 -51.63 -21.01 -2.56
C HIS A 96 -52.67 -19.96 -2.97
#